data_AF-A0A537P1X3-F1
#
_entry.id   AF-A0A537P1X3-F1
#
_cell.length_a   1.000
_cell.length_b   1.000
_cell.length_c   1.000
_cell.angle_alpha   90.00
_cell.angle_beta   90.00
_cell.angle_gamma   90.00
#
_symmetry.space_group_name_H-M   'P 1'
#
loop_
_entity.id
_entity.type
_entity.pdbx_description
1 polymer ?
#
loop_
_entity_poly.entity_id
_entity_poly.type
_entity_poly.pdbx_seq_one_letter_code
_entity_poly.pdbx_strand_id
1 'polypeptide(L)'
;NPFAAELVFAALSDGFYRKHLDGLTRRLADAMGETLARLKSLGFTPWIDPKGGMFLWMRLPDGLDSADIARRALAENVVLAPGNVFSVTQSAGAYMRFNVAQSRGTRLFTVLEKALRDSVRKRPVSSR
;
A
#
# COMPACT_ATOMS: atom_id res chain seq x y z
N ASN A 1 29.71 -3.30 10.82
CA ASN A 1 29.88 -2.06 11.59
C ASN A 1 29.80 -2.42 13.08
N PRO A 2 30.93 -2.44 13.81
CA PRO A 2 30.98 -2.85 15.22
C PRO A 2 30.12 -2.00 16.15
N PHE A 3 30.06 -0.69 15.92
CA PHE A 3 29.21 0.23 16.69
C PHE A 3 27.71 -0.09 16.55
N ALA A 4 27.27 -0.44 15.34
CA ALA A 4 25.88 -0.88 15.13
C ALA A 4 25.57 -2.19 15.87
N ALA A 5 26.55 -3.10 15.96
CA ALA A 5 26.38 -4.36 16.67
C ALA A 5 26.28 -4.16 18.20
N GLU A 6 27.11 -3.30 18.77
CA GLU A 6 27.06 -2.93 20.19
C GLU A 6 25.75 -2.23 20.56
N LEU A 7 25.27 -1.31 19.70
CA LEU A 7 24.00 -0.62 19.92
C LEU A 7 22.80 -1.59 19.87
N VAL A 8 22.80 -2.53 18.91
CA VAL A 8 21.76 -3.57 18.82
C VAL A 8 21.83 -4.48 20.04
N PHE A 9 23.03 -4.89 20.48
CA PHE A 9 23.20 -5.71 21.68
C PHE A 9 22.60 -5.03 22.92
N ALA A 10 22.97 -3.77 23.18
CA ALA A 10 22.42 -3.00 24.30
C ALA A 10 20.89 -2.88 24.24
N ALA A 11 20.34 -2.57 23.06
CA ALA A 11 18.89 -2.46 22.87
C ALA A 11 18.15 -3.77 23.14
N LEU A 12 18.74 -4.92 22.77
CA LEU A 12 18.17 -6.24 23.00
C LEU A 12 18.28 -6.68 24.47
N SER A 13 19.35 -6.28 25.17
CA SER A 13 19.63 -6.67 26.55
C SER A 13 18.74 -5.98 27.59
N ASP A 14 18.34 -4.73 27.39
CA ASP A 14 17.66 -3.93 28.42
C ASP A 14 16.13 -4.14 28.52
N GLY A 15 15.56 -5.17 27.86
CA GLY A 15 14.13 -5.52 27.95
C GLY A 15 13.15 -4.53 27.30
N PHE A 16 13.58 -3.29 27.03
CA PHE A 16 12.82 -2.25 26.32
C PHE A 16 12.44 -2.66 24.89
N TYR A 17 13.24 -3.54 24.26
CA TYR A 17 12.97 -4.04 22.91
C TYR A 17 11.59 -4.70 22.80
N ARG A 18 11.19 -5.50 23.79
CA ARG A 18 9.87 -6.17 23.76
C ARG A 18 8.72 -5.16 23.82
N LYS A 19 8.80 -4.19 24.73
CA LYS A 19 7.80 -3.10 24.84
C LYS A 19 7.75 -2.26 23.56
N HIS A 20 8.90 -2.01 22.93
CA HIS A 20 8.99 -1.33 21.64
C HIS A 20 8.28 -2.11 20.54
N LEU A 21 8.54 -3.42 20.41
CA LEU A 21 7.90 -4.30 19.43
C LEU A 21 6.38 -4.36 19.63
N ASP A 22 5.90 -4.44 20.86
CA ASP A 22 4.46 -4.41 21.16
C ASP A 22 3.82 -3.08 20.73
N GLY A 23 4.53 -1.97 20.92
CA GLY A 23 4.08 -0.65 20.46
C GLY A 23 4.10 -0.52 18.94
N LEU A 24 5.14 -1.01 18.28
CA LEU A 24 5.26 -1.00 16.82
C LEU A 24 4.17 -1.85 16.17
N THR A 25 3.92 -3.05 16.71
CA THR A 25 2.88 -3.97 16.22
C THR A 25 1.50 -3.33 16.30
N ARG A 26 1.17 -2.68 17.42
CA ARG A 26 -0.10 -1.92 17.59
C ARG A 26 -0.23 -0.80 16.57
N ARG A 27 0.81 0.03 16.41
CA ARG A 27 0.80 1.13 15.43
C ARG A 27 0.63 0.65 13.99
N LEU A 28 1.22 -0.48 13.64
CA LEU A 28 1.04 -1.10 12.32
C LEU A 28 -0.38 -1.66 12.15
N ALA A 29 -0.95 -2.29 13.17
CA ALA A 29 -2.33 -2.76 13.15
C ALA A 29 -3.32 -1.61 12.95
N ASP A 30 -3.16 -0.50 13.69
CA ASP A 30 -3.98 0.70 13.53
C ASP A 30 -3.86 1.28 12.11
N ALA A 31 -2.63 1.42 11.61
CA ALA A 31 -2.37 1.92 10.25
C ALA A 31 -2.96 1.01 9.18
N MET A 32 -2.93 -0.31 9.40
CA MET A 32 -3.50 -1.30 8.51
C MET A 32 -5.02 -1.20 8.46
N GLY A 33 -5.70 -1.13 9.61
CA GLY A 33 -7.15 -0.96 9.69
C GLY A 33 -7.61 0.34 9.03
N GLU A 34 -6.96 1.46 9.34
CA GLU A 34 -7.27 2.78 8.78
C GLU A 34 -7.09 2.79 7.25
N THR A 35 -5.94 2.29 6.76
CA THR A 35 -5.64 2.25 5.32
C THR A 35 -6.60 1.33 4.59
N LEU A 36 -6.89 0.15 5.13
CA LEU A 36 -7.82 -0.81 4.52
C LEU A 36 -9.23 -0.21 4.39
N ALA A 37 -9.75 0.44 5.43
CA ALA A 37 -11.07 1.07 5.40
C ALA A 37 -11.17 2.14 4.31
N ARG A 38 -10.16 3.01 4.22
CA ARG A 38 -10.11 4.09 3.22
C ARG A 38 -9.90 3.60 1.79
N LEU A 39 -9.15 2.51 1.59
CA LEU A 39 -9.03 1.88 0.27
C LEU A 39 -10.35 1.21 -0.13
N LYS A 40 -11.04 0.54 0.80
CA LYS A 40 -12.37 -0.03 0.56
C LYS A 40 -13.39 1.04 0.13
N SER A 41 -13.38 2.22 0.74
CA SER A 41 -14.27 3.32 0.33
C SER A 41 -13.99 3.85 -1.09
N LEU A 42 -12.80 3.58 -1.64
CA LEU A 42 -12.44 3.89 -3.03
C LEU A 42 -12.70 2.71 -3.99
N GLY A 43 -13.35 1.64 -3.53
CA GLY A 43 -13.71 0.46 -4.33
C GLY A 43 -12.61 -0.60 -4.46
N PHE A 44 -11.50 -0.47 -3.74
CA PHE A 44 -10.50 -1.54 -3.69
C PHE A 44 -10.98 -2.70 -2.82
N THR A 45 -10.60 -3.92 -3.19
CA THR A 45 -10.88 -5.13 -2.41
C THR A 45 -9.59 -5.81 -1.97
N PRO A 46 -9.47 -6.29 -0.71
CA PRO A 46 -8.28 -6.99 -0.28
C PRO A 46 -8.16 -8.33 -1.01
N TRP A 47 -6.95 -8.66 -1.49
CA TRP A 47 -6.70 -9.97 -2.11
C TRP A 47 -6.74 -11.11 -1.07
N ILE A 48 -6.25 -10.82 0.13
CA ILE A 48 -6.29 -11.71 1.30
C ILE A 48 -6.68 -10.90 2.52
N ASP A 49 -7.31 -11.54 3.50
CA ASP A 49 -7.55 -10.90 4.79
C ASP A 49 -6.22 -10.69 5.53
N PRO A 50 -5.82 -9.44 5.83
CA PRO A 50 -4.48 -9.18 6.34
C PRO A 50 -4.39 -9.55 7.83
N LYS A 51 -3.46 -10.47 8.15
CA LYS A 51 -3.24 -10.95 9.53
C LYS A 51 -2.20 -10.13 10.31
N GLY A 52 -1.58 -9.13 9.68
CA GLY A 52 -0.51 -8.31 10.25
C GLY A 52 0.58 -7.97 9.23
N GLY A 53 1.61 -7.27 9.70
CA GLY A 53 2.71 -6.79 8.87
C GLY A 53 2.52 -5.35 8.38
N MET A 54 3.26 -4.97 7.34
CA MET A 54 3.31 -3.58 6.85
C MET A 54 2.69 -3.37 5.46
N PHE A 55 2.22 -4.42 4.79
CA PHE A 55 1.73 -4.33 3.42
C PHE A 55 0.28 -4.77 3.27
N LEU A 56 -0.47 -4.02 2.48
CA LEU A 56 -1.79 -4.40 1.97
C LEU A 56 -1.69 -4.68 0.47
N TRP A 57 -2.24 -5.81 0.06
CA TRP A 57 -2.42 -6.17 -1.35
C TRP A 57 -3.88 -5.99 -1.70
N MET A 58 -4.15 -5.04 -2.59
CA MET A 58 -5.49 -4.65 -2.95
C MET A 58 -5.72 -4.86 -4.43
N ARG A 59 -6.83 -5.49 -4.78
CA ARG A 59 -7.37 -5.52 -6.13
C ARG A 59 -8.06 -4.20 -6.43
N LEU A 60 -7.80 -3.65 -7.61
CA LEU A 60 -8.45 -2.45 -8.13
C LEU A 60 -9.92 -2.73 -8.50
N PRO A 61 -10.76 -1.69 -8.60
CA PRO A 61 -12.04 -1.78 -9.30
C PRO A 61 -11.91 -2.38 -10.70
N ASP A 62 -12.93 -3.10 -11.16
CA ASP A 62 -12.83 -3.95 -12.34
C ASP A 62 -12.48 -3.20 -13.64
N GLY A 63 -11.56 -3.81 -14.39
CA GLY A 63 -11.04 -3.33 -15.66
C GLY A 63 -10.14 -2.09 -15.55
N LEU A 64 -9.66 -1.74 -14.35
CA LEU A 64 -8.58 -0.79 -14.20
C LEU A 64 -7.22 -1.51 -14.22
N ASP A 65 -6.21 -0.82 -14.72
CA ASP A 65 -4.83 -1.29 -14.73
C ASP A 65 -4.00 -0.53 -13.70
N SER A 66 -3.34 -1.26 -12.81
CA SER A 66 -2.54 -0.68 -11.72
C SER A 66 -1.37 0.15 -12.21
N ALA A 67 -0.78 -0.17 -13.36
CA ALA A 67 0.33 0.62 -13.92
C ALA A 67 -0.17 1.97 -14.45
N ASP A 68 -1.37 2.04 -15.04
CA ASP A 68 -1.99 3.31 -15.41
C ASP A 68 -2.25 4.22 -14.21
N ILE A 69 -2.83 3.65 -13.15
CA ILE A 69 -3.07 4.37 -11.89
C ILE A 69 -1.75 4.86 -11.29
N ALA A 70 -0.72 4.00 -11.25
CA ALA A 70 0.59 4.37 -10.73
C ALA A 70 1.25 5.50 -11.54
N ARG A 71 1.16 5.49 -12.88
CA ARG A 71 1.69 6.57 -13.74
C ARG A 71 1.01 7.91 -13.46
N ARG A 72 -0.31 7.91 -13.26
CA ARG A 72 -1.07 9.12 -12.93
C ARG A 72 -0.73 9.67 -11.55
N ALA A 73 -0.61 8.78 -10.57
CA ALA A 73 -0.18 9.18 -9.22
C ALA A 73 1.25 9.73 -9.21
N LEU A 74 2.14 9.17 -10.03
CA LEU A 74 3.52 9.64 -10.16
C LEU A 74 3.59 11.09 -10.67
N ALA A 75 2.71 11.47 -11.60
CA ALA A 75 2.61 12.87 -12.06
C ALA A 75 2.23 13.85 -10.94
N GLU A 76 1.63 13.37 -9.85
CA GLU A 76 1.29 14.12 -8.64
C GLU A 76 2.33 13.95 -7.51
N ASN A 77 3.50 13.38 -7.84
CA ASN A 77 4.58 13.04 -6.93
C ASN A 77 4.20 12.00 -5.86
N VAL A 78 3.30 11.07 -6.19
CA VAL A 78 2.95 9.92 -5.33
C VAL A 78 3.41 8.64 -6.01
N VAL A 79 4.37 7.96 -5.41
CA VAL A 79 4.87 6.66 -5.90
C VAL A 79 3.98 5.54 -5.36
N LEU A 80 3.41 4.76 -6.28
CA LEU A 80 2.62 3.57 -5.98
C LEU A 80 3.33 2.33 -6.50
N ALA A 81 3.04 1.17 -5.92
CA ALA A 81 3.65 -0.09 -6.29
C ALA A 81 2.64 -0.98 -7.05
N PRO A 82 2.57 -0.88 -8.39
CA PRO A 82 1.67 -1.70 -9.20
C PRO A 82 2.07 -3.18 -9.14
N GLY A 83 1.09 -4.07 -9.19
CA GLY A 83 1.28 -5.50 -8.90
C GLY A 83 2.27 -6.19 -9.84
N ASN A 84 2.31 -5.76 -11.10
CA ASN A 84 3.21 -6.30 -12.12
C ASN A 84 4.71 -6.06 -11.86
N VAL A 85 5.08 -5.14 -10.96
CA VAL A 85 6.47 -5.01 -10.49
C VAL A 85 6.90 -6.25 -9.68
N PHE A 86 5.95 -7.01 -9.15
CA PHE A 86 6.18 -8.22 -8.34
C PHE A 86 5.76 -9.50 -9.04
N SER A 87 5.40 -9.45 -10.33
CA SER A 87 4.98 -10.62 -11.12
C SER A 87 5.81 -10.75 -12.38
N VAL A 88 6.63 -11.80 -12.44
CA VAL A 88 7.46 -12.12 -13.62
C VAL A 88 6.59 -12.31 -14.87
N THR A 89 5.41 -12.92 -14.72
CA THR A 89 4.47 -13.19 -15.82
C THR A 89 3.55 -12.02 -16.15
N GLN A 90 3.68 -10.87 -15.47
CA GLN A 90 2.84 -9.69 -15.69
C GLN A 90 1.33 -9.93 -15.49
N SER A 91 0.96 -10.93 -14.67
CA SER A 91 -0.43 -11.32 -14.42
C SER A 91 -1.11 -10.58 -13.25
N ALA A 92 -0.40 -9.65 -12.60
CA ALA A 92 -0.87 -8.93 -11.42
C ALA A 92 -1.31 -7.48 -11.72
N GLY A 93 -1.67 -7.19 -12.97
CA GLY A 93 -2.07 -5.84 -13.42
C GLY A 93 -3.27 -5.27 -12.67
N ALA A 94 -4.16 -6.13 -12.17
CA ALA A 94 -5.33 -5.74 -11.38
C ALA A 94 -5.02 -5.47 -9.88
N TYR A 95 -3.77 -5.59 -9.43
CA TYR A 95 -3.41 -5.46 -8.03
C TYR A 95 -2.45 -4.31 -7.77
N MET A 96 -2.49 -3.76 -6.56
CA MET A 96 -1.58 -2.73 -6.08
C MET A 96 -1.19 -3.00 -4.63
N ARG A 97 0.08 -2.77 -4.30
CA ARG A 97 0.63 -2.95 -2.96
C ARG A 97 0.78 -1.61 -2.25
N PHE A 98 0.30 -1.52 -1.02
CA PHE A 98 0.40 -0.32 -0.17
C PHE A 98 1.23 -0.61 1.07
N ASN A 99 2.18 0.29 1.40
CA ASN A 99 2.91 0.24 2.67
C ASN A 99 2.15 1.03 3.74
N VAL A 100 1.48 0.33 4.66
CA VAL A 100 0.59 0.98 5.64
C VAL A 100 1.33 1.94 6.57
N ALA A 101 2.64 1.73 6.80
CA ALA A 101 3.47 2.63 7.58
C ALA A 101 3.62 4.02 6.93
N GLN A 102 3.35 4.14 5.62
CA GLN A 102 3.48 5.36 4.83
C GLN A 102 2.15 5.81 4.19
N SER A 103 1.06 5.07 4.40
CA SER A 103 -0.21 5.31 3.70
C SER A 103 -1.23 6.15 4.47
N ARG A 104 -0.96 6.59 5.70
CA ARG A 104 -1.97 7.30 6.53
C ARG A 104 -2.28 8.72 6.04
N GLY A 105 -1.35 9.33 5.29
CA GLY A 105 -1.50 10.70 4.80
C GLY A 105 -2.70 10.87 3.86
N THR A 106 -3.46 11.95 4.04
CA THR A 106 -4.64 12.27 3.21
C THR A 106 -4.31 12.43 1.73
N ARG A 107 -3.13 12.99 1.41
CA ARG A 107 -2.66 13.21 0.04
C ARG A 107 -2.68 11.94 -0.82
N LEU A 108 -2.32 10.79 -0.25
CA LEU A 108 -2.35 9.51 -0.97
C LEU A 108 -3.76 9.24 -1.54
N PHE A 109 -4.78 9.34 -0.69
CA PHE A 109 -6.15 9.00 -1.05
C PHE A 109 -6.76 10.03 -2.01
N THR A 110 -6.46 11.31 -1.84
CA THR A 110 -6.89 12.36 -2.79
C THR A 110 -6.30 12.12 -4.19
N VAL A 111 -5.03 11.73 -4.27
CA VAL A 111 -4.38 11.42 -5.55
C VAL A 111 -4.93 10.12 -6.15
N LEU A 112 -5.16 9.08 -5.34
CA LEU A 112 -5.79 7.84 -5.79
C LEU A 112 -7.18 8.08 -6.36
N GLU A 113 -8.04 8.83 -5.66
CA GLU A 113 -9.38 9.15 -6.11
C GLU A 113 -9.37 9.89 -7.45
N LYS A 114 -8.47 10.87 -7.60
CA LYS A 114 -8.27 11.58 -8.87
C LYS A 114 -7.83 10.61 -9.98
N ALA A 115 -6.82 9.78 -9.72
CA ALA A 115 -6.30 8.83 -10.70
C ALA A 115 -7.36 7.84 -11.17
N LEU A 116 -8.16 7.29 -10.24
CA LEU A 116 -9.27 6.38 -10.55
C LEU A 116 -10.31 7.05 -11.46
N ARG A 117 -10.75 8.27 -11.11
CA ARG A 117 -11.71 9.04 -11.90
C ARG A 117 -11.22 9.32 -13.32
N ASP A 118 -9.94 9.69 -13.46
CA ASP A 118 -9.36 10.04 -14.75
C ASP A 118 -9.10 8.79 -15.63
N SER A 119 -8.95 7.60 -15.02
CA SER A 119 -8.85 6.32 -15.75
C SER A 119 -10.21 5.81 -16.25
N VAL A 120 -11.28 6.05 -15.50
CA VAL A 120 -12.65 5.72 -15.96
C VAL A 120 -13.05 6.57 -17.18
N ARG A 121 -12.75 7.88 -17.16
CA ARG A 121 -13.09 8.81 -18.25
C ARG A 121 -12.39 8.51 -19.59
N LYS A 122 -11.24 7.86 -19.57
CA LYS A 122 -10.47 7.52 -20.79
C LYS A 122 -10.95 6.24 -21.49
N ARG A 123 -11.90 5.48 -20.94
CA ARG A 123 -12.41 4.29 -21.62
C ARG A 123 -13.15 4.71 -22.90
N PRO A 124 -12.74 4.26 -24.09
CA PRO A 124 -13.61 4.36 -25.25
C PRO A 124 -14.86 3.52 -24.97
N VAL A 125 -16.04 4.05 -25.29
CA VAL A 125 -17.25 3.23 -25.41
C VAL A 125 -16.91 2.16 -26.45
N SER A 126 -16.75 0.92 -26.01
CA SER A 126 -16.61 -0.21 -26.92
C SER A 126 -17.91 -0.29 -27.72
N SER A 127 -17.87 0.19 -28.96
CA SER A 127 -18.92 -0.04 -29.95
C SER A 127 -19.12 -1.54 -30.11
N ARG A 128 -20.27 -2.03 -29.65
CA ARG A 128 -20.95 -3.20 -30.20
C ARG A 128 -22.37 -2.78 -30.52
#